data_AF-A0A2U3KLC1-F1
#
_entry.id   AF-A0A2U3KLC1-F1
#
_cell.length_a   1.000
_cell.length_b   1.000
_cell.length_c   1.000
_cell.angle_alpha   90.00
_cell.angle_beta   90.00
_cell.angle_gamma   90.00
#
_symmetry.space_group_name_H-M   'P 1'
#
loop_
_entity.id
_entity.type
_entity.pdbx_description
1 polymer ?
#
loop_
_entity_poly.entity_id
_entity_poly.type
_entity_poly.pdbx_seq_one_letter_code
_entity_poly.pdbx_strand_id
1 'polypeptide(L)' 'MFRLLGTPAKDKRRVVFDSGHSVPRTDLIKEVLAWLGRYLGPVKLKEP' A
#
# COMPACT_ATOMS: atom_id res chain seq x y z
N MET A 1 -15.42 4.80 -9.58
CA MET A 1 -14.80 5.54 -8.47
C MET A 1 -13.28 5.65 -8.57
N PHE A 2 -12.48 4.59 -8.44
CA PHE A 2 -11.00 4.71 -8.41
C PHE A 2 -10.35 5.55 -9.53
N ARG A 3 -10.88 5.50 -10.77
CA ARG A 3 -10.36 6.28 -11.90
C ARG A 3 -10.54 7.80 -11.76
N LEU A 4 -11.47 8.24 -10.91
CA LEU A 4 -11.82 9.65 -10.70
C LEU A 4 -10.91 10.35 -9.68
N LEU A 5 -9.97 9.62 -9.07
CA LEU A 5 -8.97 10.21 -8.17
C LEU A 5 -7.94 11.01 -8.98
N GLY A 6 -7.71 12.28 -8.62
CA GLY A 6 -6.79 13.19 -9.32
C GLY A 6 -5.30 12.81 -9.25
N THR A 7 -4.95 11.77 -8.49
CA THR A 7 -3.59 11.24 -8.41
C THR A 7 -3.15 10.65 -9.77
N PRO A 8 -1.92 10.96 -10.25
CA PRO A 8 -1.37 10.36 -11.47
C PRO A 8 -1.42 8.83 -11.47
N ALA A 9 -1.58 8.21 -12.64
CA ALA A 9 -1.70 6.75 -12.75
C ALA A 9 -0.51 6.00 -12.13
N LYS A 10 0.70 6.54 -12.26
CA LYS A 10 1.92 5.96 -11.66
C LYS A 10 1.90 5.98 -10.13
N ASP A 11 1.10 6.86 -9.52
CA ASP A 11 1.07 7.13 -8.07
C ASP A 11 -0.23 6.65 -7.40
N LYS A 12 -0.98 5.75 -8.05
CA LYS A 12 -2.09 5.04 -7.42
C LYS A 12 -2.17 3.59 -7.91
N ARG A 13 -2.56 2.67 -7.04
CA ARG A 13 -2.76 1.25 -7.37
C ARG A 13 -4.06 0.75 -6.75
N ARG A 14 -4.79 -0.10 -7.48
CA ARG A 14 -5.97 -0.83 -6.98
C ARG A 14 -5.62 -2.31 -6.92
N VAL A 15 -5.80 -2.92 -5.74
CA VAL A 15 -5.67 -4.36 -5.51
C VAL A 15 -7.01 -4.87 -4.99
N VAL A 16 -7.45 -6.04 -5.41
CA VAL A 16 -8.71 -6.66 -5.01
C VAL A 16 -8.39 -8.03 -4.45
N PHE A 17 -8.93 -8.34 -3.27
CA PHE A 17 -8.75 -9.61 -2.60
C PHE A 17 -10.09 -10.35 -2.59
N ASP A 18 -10.04 -11.65 -2.87
CA ASP A 18 -11.20 -12.53 -2.71
C ASP A 18 -11.37 -12.84 -1.21
N SER A 19 -12.05 -11.93 -0.53
CA SER A 19 -12.25 -11.94 0.92
C SER A 19 -13.56 -11.22 1.27
N GLY A 20 -14.03 -11.38 2.51
CA GLY A 20 -15.23 -10.71 3.00
C GLY A 20 -15.01 -9.23 3.29
N HIS A 21 -15.58 -8.74 4.40
CA HIS A 21 -15.45 -7.33 4.79
C HIS A 21 -13.99 -6.90 5.08
N SER A 22 -13.13 -7.85 5.44
CA SER A 22 -11.74 -7.60 5.82
C SER A 22 -10.77 -8.32 4.89
N VAL A 23 -9.73 -7.60 4.47
CA VAL A 23 -8.56 -8.19 3.81
C VAL A 23 -7.74 -8.96 4.85
N PRO A 24 -7.19 -10.15 4.51
CA PRO A 24 -6.27 -10.85 5.39
C PRO A 24 -5.14 -9.93 5.87
N ARG A 25 -4.96 -9.84 7.20
CA ARG A 25 -4.11 -8.81 7.83
C ARG A 25 -2.69 -8.80 7.29
N THR A 26 -2.11 -9.97 7.07
CA THR A 26 -0.74 -10.10 6.56
C THR A 26 -0.60 -9.55 5.14
N ASP A 27 -1.57 -9.78 4.27
CA ASP A 27 -1.53 -9.30 2.89
C ASP A 27 -1.77 -7.80 2.82
N LEU A 28 -2.66 -7.26 3.66
CA LEU A 28 -2.83 -5.82 3.85
C LEU A 28 -1.50 -5.16 4.26
N ILE A 29 -0.83 -5.70 5.28
CA ILE A 29 0.45 -5.16 5.77
C ILE A 29 1.50 -5.18 4.65
N LYS A 30 1.61 -6.27 3.90
CA LYS A 30 2.57 -6.38 2.78
C LYS A 30 2.32 -5.32 1.71
N GLU A 31 1.07 -5.13 1.27
CA GLU A 31 0.74 -4.14 0.24
C GLU A 31 1.00 -2.70 0.72
N VAL A 32 0.67 -2.38 1.97
CA VAL A 32 0.94 -1.07 2.56
C VAL A 32 2.44 -0.82 2.69
N LEU A 33 3.21 -1.77 3.23
CA LEU A 33 4.66 -1.61 3.38
C LEU A 33 5.37 -1.50 2.03
N ALA A 34 4.96 -2.25 1.01
CA ALA A 34 5.51 -2.12 -0.34
C ALA A 34 5.23 -0.74 -0.94
N TRP A 35 4.03 -0.19 -0.71
CA TRP A 35 3.68 1.16 -1.15
C TRP A 35 4.48 2.23 -0.43
N LEU A 36 4.54 2.16 0.91
CA LEU A 36 5.31 3.10 1.72
C LEU A 36 6.80 3.04 1.38
N GLY A 37 7.35 1.85 1.15
CA GLY A 37 8.75 1.66 0.76
C GLY A 37 9.11 2.40 -0.53
N ARG A 38 8.17 2.53 -1.49
CA ARG A 38 8.41 3.27 -2.73
C ARG A 38 8.61 4.78 -2.52
N TYR A 39 7.91 5.39 -1.57
CA TYR A 39 7.93 6.85 -1.36
C TYR A 39 8.74 7.29 -0.14
N LEU A 40 8.76 6.49 0.91
CA LEU A 40 9.44 6.79 2.17
C LEU A 40 10.79 6.08 2.31
N GLY A 41 11.03 5.03 1.51
CA GLY A 41 12.24 4.23 1.61
C GLY A 41 12.24 3.25 2.79
N PRO A 42 13.35 2.54 3.01
CA PRO A 42 13.49 1.61 4.13
C PRO A 42 13.55 2.37 5.46
N VAL A 43 13.01 1.75 6.51
CA VAL A 43 13.12 2.27 7.88
C VAL A 43 14.59 2.24 8.29
N LYS A 44 15.12 3.38 8.72
CA LYS A 44 16.43 3.46 9.35
C LYS A 44 16.28 3.13 10.83
N LEU A 45 17.04 2.14 11.31
CA LEU A 45 17.14 1.88 12.75
C LEU A 45 17.75 3.12 13.42
N LYS A 46 17.19 3.55 14.55
CA LYS A 46 17.89 4.49 15.41
C LYS A 46 19.08 3.75 16.01
N GLU A 47 20.27 4.35 15.90
CA GLU A 47 21.42 3.93 16.68
C GLU A 47 21.07 4.07 18.17
N PRO A 48 21.49 3.11 19.02
CA PRO A 48 21.18 3.09 20.44
C PRO A 48 21.71 4.32 21.19
#